data_AF-A0A2M6GHP7-F1
#
_entry.id   AF-A0A2M6GHP7-F1
#
_cell.length_a   1.000
_cell.length_b   1.000
_cell.length_c   1.000
_cell.angle_alpha   90.00
_cell.angle_beta   90.00
_cell.angle_gamma   90.00
#
_symmetry.space_group_name_H-M   'P 1'
#
loop_
_entity.id
_entity.type
_entity.pdbx_description
1 polymer ?
#
loop_
_entity_poly.entity_id
_entity_poly.type
_entity_poly.pdbx_seq_one_letter_code
_entity_poly.pdbx_strand_id
1 'polypeptide(L)'
;MADHTPESKIHVNTEIGDLKRIMIHRPDIGIGKIIPTKFSDWMYDDIVHLDSMKKEYDEYIKILYYFLDPEKITELQQIEEECRHLPEGNDCLNPSHSKFIRSDKVIDVQQVLG
;
A
#
# COMPACT_ATOMS: atom_id res chain seq x y z
N MET A 1 -36.15 -5.71 16.20
CA MET A 1 -34.86 -6.07 15.57
C MET A 1 -34.25 -4.78 15.08
N ALA A 2 -33.24 -4.27 15.78
CA ALA A 2 -32.55 -3.05 15.38
C ALA A 2 -31.59 -3.40 14.24
N ASP A 3 -31.79 -2.74 13.11
CA ASP A 3 -30.90 -2.74 11.96
C ASP A 3 -29.60 -2.03 12.37
N HIS A 4 -28.57 -2.82 12.71
CA HIS A 4 -27.22 -2.31 12.91
C HIS A 4 -26.51 -2.32 11.54
N THR A 5 -26.84 -1.37 10.69
CA THR A 5 -25.97 -1.01 9.58
C THR A 5 -24.83 -0.17 10.17
N PRO A 6 -23.56 -0.64 10.19
CA PRO A 6 -22.47 0.19 10.68
C PRO A 6 -22.34 1.41 9.76
N GLU A 7 -22.50 2.61 10.31
CA GLU A 7 -22.26 3.87 9.59
C GLU A 7 -20.79 3.90 9.12
N SER A 8 -20.54 3.58 7.85
CA SER A 8 -19.24 3.70 7.20
C SER A 8 -18.94 5.14 6.80
N LYS A 9 -19.16 6.09 7.71
CA LYS A 9 -18.96 7.51 7.41
C LYS A 9 -17.46 7.82 7.39
N ILE A 10 -16.96 8.33 6.26
CA ILE A 10 -15.61 8.88 6.17
C ILE A 10 -15.54 10.10 7.10
N HIS A 11 -14.54 10.13 7.97
CA HIS A 11 -14.37 11.19 8.95
C HIS A 11 -12.92 11.66 9.00
N VAL A 12 -12.66 12.85 8.46
CA VAL A 12 -11.36 13.53 8.49
C VAL A 12 -11.63 14.97 8.92
N ASN A 13 -11.21 15.33 10.13
CA ASN A 13 -11.44 16.66 10.71
C ASN A 13 -10.15 17.42 11.02
N THR A 14 -8.99 16.77 10.92
CA THR A 14 -7.66 17.34 11.17
C THR A 14 -6.62 16.68 10.27
N GLU A 15 -5.51 17.38 10.01
CA GLU A 15 -4.35 16.84 9.28
C GLU A 15 -3.26 16.27 10.20
N ILE A 16 -3.34 16.54 11.51
CA ILE A 16 -2.31 16.19 12.51
C ILE A 16 -2.83 15.30 13.65
N GLY A 17 -4.13 14.99 13.66
CA GLY A 17 -4.70 14.09 14.66
C GLY A 17 -4.32 12.64 14.39
N ASP A 18 -4.65 11.77 15.34
CA ASP A 18 -4.34 10.35 15.25
C ASP A 18 -4.93 9.73 13.98
N LEU A 19 -4.06 9.26 13.11
CA LEU A 19 -4.45 8.53 11.90
C LEU A 19 -5.06 7.19 12.31
N LYS A 20 -6.30 6.93 11.88
CA LYS A 20 -7.03 5.69 12.22
C LYS A 20 -7.10 4.71 11.08
N ARG A 21 -7.24 5.22 9.85
CA ARG A 21 -7.30 4.44 8.62
C ARG A 21 -6.70 5.25 7.47
N ILE A 22 -6.05 4.58 6.54
CA ILE A 22 -5.46 5.16 5.35
C ILE A 22 -5.80 4.31 4.13
N MET A 23 -6.01 4.99 3.01
CA MET A 23 -6.06 4.36 1.70
C MET A 23 -4.74 4.67 0.98
N ILE A 24 -4.08 3.65 0.45
CA ILE A 24 -2.76 3.75 -0.15
C ILE A 24 -2.72 2.98 -1.48
N HIS A 25 -1.86 3.36 -2.41
CA HIS A 25 -1.70 2.70 -3.70
C HIS A 25 -0.24 2.38 -3.96
N ARG A 26 0.04 1.12 -4.31
CA ARG A 26 1.39 0.70 -4.69
C ARG A 26 1.76 1.21 -6.09
N PRO A 27 2.97 1.75 -6.30
CA PRO A 27 3.41 2.17 -7.62
C PRO A 27 3.33 1.03 -8.65
N ASP A 28 2.63 1.31 -9.75
CA ASP A 28 2.42 0.35 -10.84
C ASP A 28 3.04 0.83 -12.17
N ILE A 29 2.90 0.02 -13.20
CA ILE A 29 3.41 0.32 -14.55
C ILE A 29 2.77 1.55 -15.19
N GLY A 30 1.65 2.06 -14.67
CA GLY A 30 1.05 3.32 -15.07
C GLY A 30 1.98 4.51 -14.79
N ILE A 31 2.77 4.43 -13.72
CA ILE A 31 3.83 5.39 -13.38
C ILE A 31 5.09 5.15 -14.22
N GLY A 32 5.41 3.89 -14.58
CA GLY A 32 6.65 3.53 -15.28
C GLY A 32 6.73 3.86 -16.78
N LYS A 33 5.64 4.27 -17.43
CA LYS A 33 5.61 4.68 -18.85
C LYS A 33 5.97 6.17 -19.03
N ILE A 34 6.91 6.69 -18.25
CA ILE A 34 7.36 8.07 -18.42
C ILE A 34 8.19 8.17 -19.69
N ILE A 35 7.58 8.72 -20.73
CA ILE A 35 8.31 9.12 -21.93
C ILE A 35 9.05 10.42 -21.56
N PRO A 36 10.38 10.53 -21.76
CA PRO A 36 11.15 11.72 -21.38
C PRO A 36 10.58 13.04 -21.91
N THR A 37 9.83 13.00 -23.02
CA THR A 37 9.20 14.17 -23.63
C THR A 37 7.92 14.64 -22.93
N LYS A 38 7.31 13.82 -22.05
CA LYS A 38 6.07 14.14 -21.31
C LYS A 38 6.29 14.49 -19.85
N PHE A 39 7.54 14.63 -19.45
CA PHE A 39 7.94 14.89 -18.07
C PHE A 39 7.30 16.15 -17.48
N SER A 40 7.39 17.25 -18.24
CA SER A 40 6.78 18.54 -17.88
C SER A 40 5.25 18.48 -17.87
N ASP A 41 4.65 17.62 -18.69
CA ASP A 41 3.18 17.45 -18.77
C ASP A 41 2.64 16.58 -17.63
N TRP A 42 3.47 15.71 -17.05
CA TRP A 42 3.11 14.79 -15.97
C TRP A 42 3.58 15.22 -14.58
N MET A 43 4.19 16.42 -14.48
CA MET A 43 4.66 17.04 -13.23
C MET A 43 5.66 16.18 -12.42
N TYR A 44 6.44 15.33 -13.09
CA TYR A 44 7.56 14.64 -12.45
C TYR A 44 8.81 15.54 -12.53
N ASP A 45 9.48 15.72 -11.39
CA ASP A 45 10.71 16.52 -11.33
C ASP A 45 11.95 15.70 -11.75
N ASP A 46 11.92 14.35 -11.65
CA ASP A 46 13.04 13.45 -12.03
C ASP A 46 12.58 12.03 -12.45
N ILE A 47 13.50 11.25 -13.04
CA ILE A 47 13.21 9.97 -13.72
C ILE A 47 12.89 8.95 -12.63
N VAL A 48 11.68 8.42 -12.65
CA VAL A 48 11.23 7.47 -11.65
C VAL A 48 11.88 6.09 -11.86
N HIS A 49 12.45 5.53 -10.80
CA HIS A 49 12.91 4.14 -10.79
C HIS A 49 11.87 3.25 -10.10
N LEU A 50 10.97 2.65 -10.88
CA LEU A 50 9.80 1.93 -10.40
C LEU A 50 10.15 0.84 -9.36
N ASP A 51 11.25 0.11 -9.56
CA ASP A 51 11.66 -0.94 -8.63
C ASP A 51 12.14 -0.37 -7.29
N SER A 52 12.73 0.82 -7.27
CA SER A 52 13.11 1.49 -6.03
C SER A 52 11.89 2.01 -5.29
N MET A 53 10.95 2.64 -6.02
CA MET A 53 9.69 3.12 -5.44
C MET A 53 8.85 2.00 -4.83
N LYS A 54 8.84 0.83 -5.47
CA LYS A 54 8.20 -0.38 -4.93
C LYS A 54 8.84 -0.83 -3.61
N LYS A 55 10.17 -0.83 -3.51
CA LYS A 55 10.88 -1.16 -2.27
C LYS A 55 10.59 -0.13 -1.17
N GLU A 56 10.60 1.15 -1.49
CA GLU A 56 10.25 2.22 -0.55
C GLU A 56 8.79 2.11 -0.08
N TYR A 57 7.87 1.79 -0.99
CA TYR A 57 6.48 1.50 -0.66
C TYR A 57 6.37 0.33 0.32
N ASP A 58 7.09 -0.77 0.05
CA ASP A 58 7.07 -1.97 0.88
C ASP A 58 7.55 -1.65 2.31
N GLU A 59 8.59 -0.83 2.47
CA GLU A 59 9.02 -0.33 3.80
C GLU A 59 7.98 0.58 4.45
N TYR A 60 7.36 1.48 3.69
CA TYR A 60 6.34 2.39 4.20
C TYR A 60 5.09 1.64 4.69
N ILE A 61 4.66 0.60 3.97
CA ILE A 61 3.56 -0.28 4.37
C ILE A 61 3.83 -0.92 5.73
N LYS A 62 5.06 -1.38 6.00
CA LYS A 62 5.43 -1.96 7.30
C LYS A 62 5.26 -0.94 8.42
N ILE A 63 5.76 0.28 8.22
CA ILE A 63 5.59 1.38 9.18
C ILE A 63 4.10 1.60 9.47
N LEU A 64 3.27 1.69 8.43
CA LEU A 64 1.82 1.86 8.60
C LEU A 64 1.19 0.70 9.38
N TYR A 65 1.58 -0.54 9.12
CA TYR A 65 1.12 -1.69 9.90
C TYR A 65 1.53 -1.59 11.37
N TYR A 66 2.76 -1.18 11.68
CA TYR A 66 3.23 -1.06 13.06
C TYR A 66 2.40 -0.06 13.87
N PHE A 67 1.96 1.05 13.24
CA PHE A 67 1.21 2.10 13.93
C PHE A 67 -0.31 1.92 13.86
N LEU A 68 -0.84 1.47 12.73
CA LEU A 68 -2.28 1.41 12.49
C LEU A 68 -2.85 0.02 12.79
N ASP A 69 -2.12 -1.05 12.47
CA ASP A 69 -2.67 -2.41 12.55
C ASP A 69 -1.66 -3.46 13.07
N PRO A 70 -1.21 -3.33 14.34
CA PRO A 70 -0.15 -4.17 14.90
C PRO A 70 -0.51 -5.66 14.95
N GLU A 71 -1.80 -6.00 14.90
CA GLU A 71 -2.29 -7.39 14.85
C GLU A 71 -1.81 -8.14 13.60
N LYS A 72 -1.48 -7.41 12.52
CA LYS A 72 -1.00 -7.97 11.26
C LYS A 72 0.51 -8.18 11.20
N ILE A 73 1.27 -7.69 12.18
CA ILE A 73 2.73 -7.72 12.15
C ILE A 73 3.29 -9.16 12.13
N THR A 74 2.68 -10.08 12.88
CA THR A 74 3.11 -11.49 12.88
C THR A 74 2.93 -12.13 11.50
N GLU A 75 1.80 -11.87 10.83
CA GLU A 75 1.51 -12.37 9.48
C GLU A 75 2.48 -11.74 8.45
N LEU A 76 2.78 -10.45 8.61
CA LEU A 76 3.70 -9.70 7.75
C LEU A 76 5.11 -10.30 7.81
N GLN A 77 5.62 -10.55 9.02
CA GLN A 77 6.94 -11.16 9.22
C GLN A 77 7.03 -12.57 8.62
N GLN A 78 5.95 -13.35 8.69
CA GLN A 78 5.90 -14.69 8.08
C GLN A 78 6.02 -14.62 6.56
N ILE A 79 5.24 -13.73 5.92
CA ILE A 79 5.30 -13.53 4.47
C ILE A 79 6.69 -13.05 4.05
N GLU A 80 7.28 -12.11 4.77
CA GLU A 80 8.62 -11.63 4.47
C GLU A 80 9.69 -12.73 4.57
N GLU A 81 9.61 -13.60 5.57
CA GLU A 81 10.52 -14.73 5.73
C GLU A 81 10.36 -15.75 4.58
N GLU A 82 9.13 -16.06 4.19
CA GLU A 82 8.84 -16.91 3.04
C GLU A 82 9.43 -16.32 1.76
N CYS A 83 9.34 -15.00 1.59
CA CYS A 83 9.73 -14.32 0.37
C CYS A 83 11.22 -14.01 0.29
N ARG A 84 11.93 -13.97 1.43
CA ARG A 84 13.40 -13.86 1.48
C ARG A 84 14.10 -14.96 0.68
N HIS A 85 13.50 -16.14 0.63
CA HIS A 85 14.09 -17.32 -0.05
C HIS A 85 13.74 -17.40 -1.54
N LEU A 86 12.87 -16.52 -2.02
CA LEU A 86 12.43 -16.50 -3.40
C LEU A 86 13.39 -15.69 -4.28
N PRO A 87 13.52 -16.02 -5.57
CA PRO A 87 14.36 -15.24 -6.49
C PRO A 87 13.88 -13.79 -6.58
N GLU A 88 14.81 -12.88 -6.90
CA GLU A 88 14.54 -11.45 -7.11
C GLU A 88 13.33 -11.26 -8.05
N GLY A 89 12.39 -10.41 -7.63
CA GLY A 89 11.12 -10.19 -8.33
C GLY A 89 9.90 -10.88 -7.70
N ASN A 90 10.07 -11.65 -6.62
CA ASN A 90 8.94 -12.09 -5.81
C ASN A 90 8.42 -10.95 -4.93
N ASP A 91 7.20 -10.56 -5.25
CA ASP A 91 6.61 -9.30 -4.84
C ASP A 91 5.47 -9.57 -3.85
N CYS A 92 5.81 -10.11 -2.69
CA CYS A 92 4.82 -10.67 -1.77
C CYS A 92 3.98 -9.63 -1.04
N LEU A 93 4.49 -8.40 -0.96
CA LEU A 93 3.74 -7.22 -0.52
C LEU A 93 3.01 -6.52 -1.67
N ASN A 94 2.99 -7.14 -2.86
CA ASN A 94 2.15 -6.68 -3.95
C ASN A 94 0.67 -6.94 -3.60
N PRO A 95 -0.20 -5.93 -3.69
CA PRO A 95 -1.63 -6.10 -3.55
C PRO A 95 -2.26 -7.08 -4.55
N SER A 96 -1.60 -7.44 -5.66
CA SER A 96 -2.08 -8.49 -6.58
C SER A 96 -1.73 -9.91 -6.10
N HIS A 97 -0.86 -10.04 -5.10
CA HIS A 97 -0.36 -11.33 -4.66
C HIS A 97 -1.41 -12.07 -3.83
N SER A 98 -1.54 -13.38 -4.03
CA SER A 98 -2.56 -14.20 -3.35
C SER A 98 -2.39 -14.26 -1.82
N LYS A 99 -1.16 -14.03 -1.34
CA LYS A 99 -0.83 -13.96 0.09
C LYS A 99 -0.86 -12.54 0.67
N PHE A 100 -1.30 -11.53 -0.09
CA PHE A 100 -1.29 -10.16 0.42
C PHE A 100 -2.20 -10.00 1.64
N ILE A 101 -1.68 -9.32 2.67
CA ILE A 101 -2.40 -9.10 3.93
C ILE A 101 -3.48 -8.03 3.71
N ARG A 102 -4.72 -8.39 4.01
CA ARG A 102 -5.84 -7.44 4.03
C ARG A 102 -5.98 -6.83 5.42
N SER A 103 -5.98 -5.50 5.48
CA SER A 103 -6.26 -4.69 6.67
C SER A 103 -7.49 -3.82 6.44
N ASP A 104 -8.28 -3.60 7.48
CA ASP A 104 -9.36 -2.63 7.50
C ASP A 104 -8.90 -1.21 7.86
N LYS A 105 -7.60 -1.06 8.20
CA LYS A 105 -6.96 0.21 8.58
C LYS A 105 -5.92 0.69 7.57
N VAL A 106 -5.19 -0.22 6.95
CA VAL A 106 -4.26 0.08 5.84
C VAL A 106 -4.82 -0.54 4.57
N ILE A 107 -5.60 0.24 3.83
CA ILE A 107 -6.40 -0.26 2.71
C ILE A 107 -5.66 0.05 1.41
N ASP A 108 -5.23 -0.99 0.70
CA ASP A 108 -4.69 -0.81 -0.64
C ASP A 108 -5.83 -0.63 -1.66
N VAL A 109 -5.75 0.39 -2.51
CA VAL A 109 -6.77 0.72 -3.52
C VAL A 109 -7.05 -0.47 -4.44
N GLN A 110 -6.04 -1.24 -4.82
CA GLN A 110 -6.18 -2.36 -5.73
C GLN A 110 -7.02 -3.50 -5.12
N GLN A 111 -7.00 -3.66 -3.81
CA GLN A 111 -7.82 -4.66 -3.11
C GLN A 111 -9.31 -4.30 -3.08
N VAL A 112 -9.65 -3.02 -3.26
CA VAL A 112 -11.02 -2.50 -3.23
C VAL A 112 -11.63 -2.45 -4.63
N LEU A 113 -10.81 -2.21 -5.65
CA LEU A 113 -11.25 -2.03 -7.04
C LEU A 113 -11.11 -3.29 -7.92
N GLY A 114 -10.40 -4.31 -7.43
CA GLY A 114 -10.09 -5.56 -8.14
C GLY A 114 -11.12 -6.67 -7.98
#